data_AF-A0A5E4M1L3-F1
#
_entry.id   AF-A0A5E4M1L3-F1
#
_cell.length_a   1.000
_cell.length_b   1.000
_cell.length_c   1.000
_cell.angle_alpha   90.00
_cell.angle_beta   90.00
_cell.angle_gamma   90.00
#
_symmetry.space_group_name_H-M   'P 1'
#
loop_
_entity.id
_entity.type
_entity.pdbx_description
1 polymer ?
#
loop_
_entity_poly.entity_id
_entity_poly.type
_entity_poly.pdbx_seq_one_letter_code
_entity_poly.pdbx_strand_id
1 'polypeptide(L)' 'MEKGHHPTKKDLDVLISKLNALEVSATDNFQKSLISVLKVLVENQLHSINEFDHLKKAIDLLTLQLFKVERKADL' A
#
# COMPACT_ATOMS: atom_id res chain seq x y z
N MET A 1 -24.00 -0.72 -3.86
CA MET A 1 -22.78 -1.25 -3.22
C MET A 1 -22.13 -0.07 -2.52
N GLU A 2 -22.10 -0.06 -1.19
CA GLU A 2 -21.34 0.95 -0.44
C GLU A 2 -19.88 0.92 -0.92
N LYS A 3 -19.34 2.07 -1.32
CA LYS A 3 -17.90 2.17 -1.59
C LYS A 3 -17.19 2.05 -0.25
N GLY A 4 -16.60 0.89 0.03
CA GLY A 4 -15.77 0.70 1.21
C GLY A 4 -14.65 1.75 1.22
N HIS A 5 -14.40 2.36 2.38
CA HIS A 5 -13.26 3.25 2.57
C HIS A 5 -11.98 2.42 2.44
N HIS A 6 -11.27 2.58 1.32
CA HIS A 6 -9.96 1.99 1.15
C HIS A 6 -8.94 2.84 1.91
N PRO A 7 -8.15 2.25 2.85
CA PRO A 7 -7.16 3.00 3.59
C PRO A 7 -6.17 3.66 2.63
N THR A 8 -5.99 4.97 2.77
CA THR A 8 -4.99 5.71 2.01
C THR A 8 -3.60 5.52 2.61
N LYS A 9 -2.55 5.84 1.85
CA LYS A 9 -1.16 5.85 2.37
C LYS A 9 -1.04 6.64 3.68
N LYS A 10 -1.70 7.80 3.73
CA LYS A 10 -1.76 8.68 4.92
C LYS A 10 -2.44 8.01 6.11
N ASP A 11 -3.51 7.25 5.87
CA ASP A 11 -4.20 6.53 6.95
C ASP A 11 -3.29 5.46 7.58
N LEU A 12 -2.49 4.78 6.75
CA LEU A 12 -1.50 3.80 7.22
C LEU A 12 -0.33 4.46 7.97
N ASP A 13 0.15 5.62 7.52
CA ASP A 13 1.19 6.40 8.23
C ASP A 13 0.72 6.85 9.63
N VAL A 14 -0.54 7.31 9.72
CA VAL A 14 -1.19 7.63 10.99
C VAL A 14 -1.33 6.39 11.86
N LEU A 15 -1.66 5.24 11.27
CA LEU A 15 -1.80 3.98 12.00
C LEU A 15 -0.47 3.49 12.56
N ILE A 16 0.63 3.55 11.79
CA ILE A 16 1.99 3.27 12.29
C ILE A 16 2.33 4.18 13.47
N SER A 17 2.03 5.47 13.36
CA SER A 17 2.31 6.44 14.44
C SER A 17 1.55 6.09 15.73
N LYS A 18 0.29 5.68 15.61
CA LYS A 18 -0.52 5.20 16.74
C LYS A 18 0.00 3.90 17.33
N LEU A 19 0.41 2.94 16.49
CA LEU A 19 0.98 1.67 16.93
C LEU A 19 2.30 1.88 17.69
N ASN A 20 3.14 2.82 17.23
CA ASN A 20 4.37 3.19 17.94
C ASN A 20 4.07 3.79 19.32
N ALA A 21 3.09 4.69 19.43
CA ALA A 21 2.67 5.24 20.72
C ALA A 21 2.12 4.13 21.64
N LEU A 22 1.35 3.20 21.08
CA LEU A 22 0.77 2.08 21.81
C LEU A 22 1.87 1.14 22.32
N GLU A 23 2.91 0.87 21.52
CA GLU A 23 4.05 0.03 21.90
C GLU A 23 4.80 0.58 23.11
N VAL A 24 4.98 1.91 23.17
CA VAL A 24 5.61 2.60 24.31
C VAL A 24 4.76 2.46 25.58
N SER A 25 3.44 2.49 25.45
CA SER A 25 2.51 2.39 26.58
C SER A 25 2.20 0.95 27.03
N ALA A 26 2.63 -0.06 26.28
CA ALA A 26 2.27 -1.46 26.53
C ALA A 26 2.93 -2.02 27.81
N THR A 27 2.12 -2.58 28.70
CA THR A 27 2.54 -3.00 30.04
C THR A 27 3.04 -4.43 30.11
N ASP A 28 2.69 -5.27 29.13
CA ASP A 28 3.04 -6.69 29.11
C ASP A 28 3.53 -7.16 27.73
N ASN A 29 4.17 -8.32 27.72
CA ASN A 29 4.77 -8.91 26.51
C ASN A 29 3.73 -9.35 25.48
N PHE A 30 2.52 -9.69 25.91
CA PHE A 30 1.45 -10.09 25.00
C PHE A 30 0.98 -8.88 24.18
N GLN A 31 0.73 -7.75 24.84
CA GLN A 31 0.40 -6.48 24.17
C GLN A 31 1.50 -6.06 23.20
N LYS A 32 2.78 -6.09 23.62
CA LYS A 32 3.91 -5.76 22.74
C LYS A 32 3.99 -6.68 21.51
N SER A 33 3.75 -7.98 21.70
CA SER A 33 3.76 -8.95 20.59
C SER A 33 2.62 -8.71 19.61
N LEU A 34 1.41 -8.41 20.11
CA LEU A 34 0.28 -8.02 19.26
C LEU A 34 0.57 -6.75 18.47
N ILE A 35 1.12 -5.72 19.12
CA ILE A 35 1.46 -4.45 18.46
C ILE A 35 2.52 -4.67 17.37
N SER A 36 3.51 -5.52 17.61
CA SER A 36 4.51 -5.90 16.62
C SER A 36 3.88 -6.56 15.37
N VAL A 37 2.97 -7.51 15.57
CA VAL A 37 2.22 -8.13 14.46
C VAL A 37 1.43 -7.07 13.68
N LEU A 38 0.74 -6.16 14.37
CA LEU A 38 -0.01 -5.09 13.72
C LEU A 38 0.90 -4.17 12.90
N LYS A 39 2.09 -3.83 13.39
CA LYS A 39 3.07 -3.00 12.66
C LYS A 39 3.48 -3.68 11.35
N VAL A 40 3.85 -4.95 11.40
CA VAL A 40 4.21 -5.74 10.21
C VAL A 40 3.08 -5.76 9.19
N LEU A 41 1.82 -5.91 9.63
CA LEU A 41 0.66 -5.89 8.71
C LEU A 41 0.50 -4.54 8.02
N VAL A 42 0.63 -3.44 8.77
CA VAL A 42 0.49 -2.08 8.22
C VAL A 42 1.64 -1.75 7.27
N GLU A 43 2.88 -2.13 7.60
CA GLU A 43 4.05 -1.98 6.73
C GLU A 43 3.89 -2.77 5.42
N ASN A 44 3.41 -4.01 5.50
CA ASN A 44 3.13 -4.82 4.31
C ASN A 44 2.03 -4.23 3.43
N GLN A 45 1.00 -3.63 4.04
CA GLN A 45 -0.05 -2.96 3.29
C GLN A 45 0.46 -1.69 2.62
N LEU A 46 1.30 -0.90 3.30
CA LEU A 46 1.96 0.26 2.73
C LEU A 46 2.86 -0.10 1.55
N HIS A 47 3.65 -1.17 1.70
CA HIS A 47 4.49 -1.70 0.63
C HIS A 47 3.64 -2.14 -0.57
N SER A 48 2.58 -2.91 -0.33
CA SER A 48 1.67 -3.38 -1.38
C SER A 48 1.04 -2.23 -2.18
N ILE A 49 0.64 -1.13 -1.53
CA ILE A 49 0.13 0.06 -2.22
C ILE A 49 1.19 0.67 -3.14
N ASN A 50 2.44 0.78 -2.69
CA ASN A 50 3.52 1.31 -3.53
C ASN A 50 3.79 0.39 -4.74
N GLU A 51 3.75 -0.94 -4.55
CA GLU A 51 3.90 -1.89 -5.65
C GLU A 51 2.74 -1.84 -6.66
N PHE A 52 1.51 -1.56 -6.20
CA PHE A 52 0.39 -1.30 -7.10
C PHE A 52 0.61 -0.05 -7.98
N ASP A 53 1.22 1.02 -7.44
CA ASP A 53 1.58 2.18 -8.22
C ASP A 53 2.66 1.85 -9.28
N HIS A 54 3.62 0.99 -8.95
CA HIS A 54 4.60 0.48 -9.91
C HIS A 54 3.94 -0.33 -11.02
N LEU A 55 3.02 -1.23 -10.67
CA LEU A 55 2.26 -2.01 -11.62
C LEU A 55 1.44 -1.12 -12.57
N LYS A 56 0.79 -0.09 -12.05
CA LYS A 56 0.03 0.87 -12.87
C LYS A 56 0.93 1.55 -13.91
N LYS A 57 2.13 2.01 -13.51
CA LYS A 57 3.09 2.60 -14.44
C LYS A 57 3.56 1.62 -15.51
N ALA A 58 3.78 0.35 -15.14
CA ALA A 58 4.14 -0.68 -16.10
C ALA A 58 3.03 -0.90 -17.15
N ILE A 59 1.77 -0.94 -16.71
CA ILE A 59 0.62 -1.00 -17.61
C ILE A 59 0.58 0.22 -18.53
N ASP A 60 0.72 1.44 -17.99
CA ASP A 60 0.72 2.66 -18.80
C ASP A 60 1.82 2.61 -19.90
N LEU A 61 3.02 2.12 -19.56
CA LEU A 61 4.11 1.95 -20.52
C LEU A 61 3.80 0.90 -21.59
N LEU A 62 3.23 -0.24 -21.20
CA LEU A 62 2.80 -1.29 -22.15
C LEU A 62 1.72 -0.74 -23.10
N THR A 63 0.74 -0.01 -22.58
CA THR A 63 -0.30 0.64 -23.38
C THR A 63 0.29 1.65 -24.37
N LEU A 64 1.26 2.46 -23.95
CA LEU A 64 1.98 3.36 -24.87
C LEU A 64 2.71 2.61 -25.99
N GLN A 65 3.28 1.44 -25.69
CA GLN A 65 3.93 0.60 -26.70
C GLN A 65 2.92 0.02 -27.68
N LEU A 66 1.78 -0.48 -27.20
CA LEU A 66 0.69 -0.99 -28.06
C LEU A 66 0.21 0.09 -29.04
N PHE A 67 -0.10 1.29 -28.57
CA PHE A 67 -0.50 2.40 -29.45
C PHE A 67 0.57 2.80 -30.46
N LYS A 68 1.86 2.64 -30.14
CA LYS A 68 2.95 2.91 -31.10
C LYS A 68 3.02 1.85 -32.19
N VAL A 69 2.69 0.59 -31.89
CA VAL A 69 2.65 -0.50 -32.86
C VAL A 69 1.45 -0.33 -33.79
N GLU A 70 0.25 -0.09 -33.24
CA GLU A 70 -0.97 0.15 -34.03
C GLU A 70 -0.77 1.29 -35.02
N ARG A 71 -0.31 2.46 -34.57
CA ARG A 71 -0.05 3.61 -35.45
C ARG A 71 1.00 3.35 -36.55
N LYS A 72 1.91 2.39 -36.36
CA LYS A 72 2.88 1.99 -37.38
C LYS A 72 2.33 0.95 -38.35
N ALA A 73 1.31 0.19 -37.95
CA ALA A 73 0.64 -0.78 -38.81
C ALA A 73 -0.45 -0.12 -39.68
N ASP A 74 -1.00 1.01 -39.23
CA ASP A 74 -1.99 1.82 -39.96
C ASP A 74 -1.35 2.82 -40.98
N LEU A 75 -0.03 2.81 -41.15
CA LEU A 75 0.74 3.60 -42.13
C LEU A 75 1.31 2.68 -43.22
#